data_AF-A0A4R2GYE5-F1
#
_entry.id   AF-A0A4R2GYE5-F1
#
_cell.length_a   1.000
_cell.length_b   1.000
_cell.length_c   1.000
_cell.angle_alpha   90.00
_cell.angle_beta   90.00
_cell.angle_gamma   90.00
#
_symmetry.space_group_name_H-M   'P 1'
#
loop_
_entity.id
_entity.type
_entity.pdbx_description
1 polymer ?
#
loop_
_entity_poly.entity_id
_entity_poly.type
_entity_poly.pdbx_seq_one_letter_code
_entity_poly.pdbx_strand_id
1 'polypeptide(L)'
;MLELRPNCECCDRDLPPSSPDARICSFECTFCASCAEQTLGGFCPNCGGALVARPIRPARLLARAPASTRRVLKPAGCAPAGLSGAAP
;
A
#
# COMPACT_ATOMS: atom_id res chain seq x y z
N MET A 1 13.73 6.40 5.47
CA MET A 1 13.74 6.09 4.02
C MET A 1 12.58 5.15 3.77
N LEU A 2 11.85 5.33 2.66
CA LEU A 2 10.67 4.51 2.34
C LEU A 2 10.99 3.00 2.40
N GLU A 3 10.21 2.22 3.14
CA GLU A 3 10.42 0.79 3.35
C GLU A 3 10.19 -0.01 2.06
N LEU A 4 9.25 0.41 1.20
CA LEU A 4 8.81 -0.34 0.01
C LEU A 4 8.30 -1.75 0.36
N ARG A 5 7.21 -1.82 1.15
CA ARG A 5 6.59 -3.08 1.55
C ARG A 5 6.23 -3.95 0.33
N PRO A 6 6.48 -5.25 0.37
CA PRO A 6 6.47 -6.08 -0.83
C PRO A 6 5.07 -6.63 -1.15
N ASN A 7 4.01 -6.27 -0.41
CA ASN A 7 2.67 -6.82 -0.60
C ASN A 7 1.56 -5.77 -0.40
N CYS A 8 0.39 -6.08 -0.94
CA CYS A 8 -0.85 -5.36 -0.67
C CYS A 8 -1.38 -5.76 0.71
N GLU A 9 -1.66 -4.78 1.57
CA GLU A 9 -2.23 -5.03 2.91
C GLU A 9 -3.65 -5.59 2.89
N CYS A 10 -4.31 -5.56 1.73
CA CYS A 10 -5.70 -5.98 1.55
C CYS A 10 -5.86 -7.43 1.08
N CYS A 11 -5.14 -7.78 0.01
CA CYS A 11 -5.31 -9.03 -0.72
C CYS A 11 -4.01 -9.84 -0.82
N ASP A 12 -2.97 -9.39 -0.12
CA ASP A 12 -1.66 -10.03 -0.02
C ASP A 12 -0.86 -10.18 -1.33
N ARG A 13 -1.36 -9.62 -2.44
CA ARG A 13 -0.67 -9.61 -3.74
C ARG A 13 0.70 -8.97 -3.65
N ASP A 14 1.68 -9.58 -4.31
CA ASP A 14 3.04 -9.04 -4.39
C ASP A 14 3.11 -7.69 -5.11
N LEU A 15 3.84 -6.76 -4.51
CA LEU A 15 4.10 -5.41 -4.96
C LEU A 15 5.61 -5.15 -4.88
N PRO A 16 6.40 -5.69 -5.84
CA PRO A 16 7.85 -5.48 -5.87
C PRO A 16 8.21 -3.99 -5.92
N PRO A 17 9.43 -3.59 -5.53
CA PRO A 17 9.84 -2.18 -5.47
C PRO A 17 9.74 -1.42 -6.80
N SER A 18 9.69 -2.14 -7.92
CA SER A 18 9.49 -1.62 -9.28
C SER A 18 8.04 -1.66 -9.77
N SER A 19 7.09 -2.13 -8.94
CA SER A 19 5.70 -2.29 -9.34
C SER A 19 5.01 -0.93 -9.57
N PRO A 20 4.41 -0.68 -10.74
CA PRO A 20 3.60 0.51 -10.99
C PRO A 20 2.22 0.45 -10.32
N ASP A 21 1.82 -0.74 -9.87
CA ASP A 21 0.51 -0.99 -9.26
C ASP A 21 0.50 -0.72 -7.75
N ALA A 22 1.65 -0.40 -7.16
CA ALA A 22 1.71 -0.06 -5.75
C ALA A 22 1.15 1.35 -5.51
N ARG A 23 0.20 1.42 -4.57
CA ARG A 23 -0.34 2.66 -4.00
C ARG A 23 0.09 2.76 -2.55
N ILE A 24 0.38 3.96 -2.09
CA ILE A 24 0.92 4.21 -0.75
C ILE A 24 0.31 5.48 -0.14
N CYS A 25 0.14 5.50 1.18
CA CYS A 25 -0.16 6.73 1.94
C CYS A 25 1.10 7.31 2.61
N SER A 26 0.97 8.45 3.30
CA SER A 26 2.07 9.09 4.03
C SER A 26 2.70 8.25 5.15
N PHE A 27 1.97 7.25 5.66
CA PHE A 27 2.42 6.30 6.70
C PHE A 27 2.89 4.96 6.12
N GLU A 28 3.10 4.91 4.81
CA GLU A 28 3.59 3.74 4.09
C GLU A 28 2.66 2.51 4.08
N CYS A 29 1.37 2.69 4.40
CA CYS A 29 0.38 1.65 4.15
C CYS A 29 0.30 1.37 2.65
N THR A 30 0.51 0.12 2.25
CA THR A 30 0.69 -0.25 0.84
C THR A 30 -0.48 -1.08 0.33
N PHE A 31 -1.07 -0.66 -0.79
CA PHE A 31 -2.20 -1.35 -1.43
C PHE A 31 -1.95 -1.48 -2.93
N CYS A 32 -2.52 -2.49 -3.59
CA CYS A 32 -2.47 -2.54 -5.05
C CYS A 32 -3.49 -1.56 -5.65
N ALA A 33 -3.28 -1.16 -6.91
CA ALA A 33 -4.16 -0.24 -7.64
C ALA A 33 -5.62 -0.72 -7.60
N SER A 34 -5.86 -2.02 -7.83
CA SER A 34 -7.21 -2.60 -7.78
C SER A 34 -7.90 -2.41 -6.42
N CYS A 35 -7.22 -2.72 -5.30
CA CYS A 35 -7.81 -2.51 -3.97
C CYS A 35 -7.98 -1.03 -3.64
N ALA A 36 -7.01 -0.20 -4.04
CA ALA A 36 -7.09 1.24 -3.84
C ALA A 36 -8.31 1.85 -4.55
N GLU A 37 -8.58 1.45 -5.80
CA GLU A 37 -9.65 2.01 -6.63
C GLU A 37 -11.01 1.35 -6.33
N GLN A 38 -11.07 0.02 -6.29
CA GLN A 38 -12.33 -0.72 -6.25
C GLN A 38 -12.87 -0.93 -4.83
N THR A 39 -11.98 -1.07 -3.85
CA THR A 39 -12.38 -1.33 -2.45
C THR A 39 -12.31 -0.05 -1.63
N LEU A 40 -11.20 0.68 -1.74
CA LEU A 40 -10.86 1.77 -0.82
C LEU A 40 -11.25 3.16 -1.32
N GLY A 41 -11.70 3.30 -2.58
CA GLY A 41 -12.12 4.57 -3.16
C GLY A 41 -11.02 5.65 -3.19
N GLY A 42 -9.75 5.25 -3.22
CA GLY A 42 -8.60 6.15 -3.22
C GLY A 42 -8.14 6.63 -1.84
N PHE A 43 -8.76 6.16 -0.75
CA PHE A 43 -8.41 6.59 0.61
C PHE A 43 -7.87 5.44 1.47
N CYS A 44 -6.85 5.73 2.27
CA CYS A 44 -6.25 4.75 3.15
C CYS A 44 -7.21 4.42 4.31
N PRO A 45 -7.57 3.15 4.53
CA PRO A 45 -8.49 2.75 5.59
C PRO A 45 -7.89 2.87 7.00
N ASN A 46 -6.59 3.12 7.13
CA ASN A 46 -5.90 3.26 8.42
C ASN A 46 -5.79 4.71 8.88
N CYS A 47 -5.59 5.65 7.95
CA CYS A 47 -5.30 7.05 8.27
C CYS A 47 -6.19 8.07 7.56
N GLY A 48 -7.10 7.64 6.70
CA GLY A 48 -7.98 8.51 5.91
C GLY A 48 -7.29 9.32 4.80
N GLY A 49 -5.96 9.26 4.70
CA GLY A 49 -5.20 10.00 3.69
C GLY A 49 -5.32 9.41 2.28
N ALA A 50 -4.97 10.20 1.27
CA ALA A 50 -4.98 9.75 -0.13
C ALA A 50 -3.99 8.60 -0.39
N LEU A 51 -4.41 7.65 -1.21
CA LEU A 51 -3.57 6.60 -1.78
C LEU A 51 -3.04 7.07 -3.13
N VAL A 52 -1.73 7.29 -3.21
CA VAL A 52 -1.06 7.76 -4.43
C VAL A 52 -0.10 6.71 -4.97
N ALA A 53 0.35 6.85 -6.22
CA ALA A 53 1.36 5.96 -6.79
C ALA A 53 2.63 5.93 -5.93
N ARG A 54 3.09 4.73 -5.58
CA ARG A 54 4.32 4.55 -4.79
C ARG A 54 5.53 4.90 -5.64
N PRO A 55 6.45 5.77 -5.18
CA PRO A 55 7.70 6.03 -5.87
C PRO A 55 8.51 4.74 -6.09
N ILE A 56 9.01 4.55 -7.31
CA ILE A 56 9.86 3.40 -7.67
C ILE A 56 11.30 3.69 -7.27
N ARG A 57 11.94 2.73 -6.60
CA ARG A 57 13.39 2.78 -6.36
C ARG A 57 14.14 2.18 -7.56
N PRO A 58 15.02 2.95 -8.24
CA PRO A 58 15.82 2.44 -9.34
C PRO A 58 16.65 1.22 -8.95
N ALA A 59 16.78 0.24 -9.85
CA ALA A 59 17.45 -1.03 -9.59
C ALA A 59 18.87 -0.86 -9.04
N ARG A 60 19.64 0.10 -9.58
CA ARG A 60 21.02 0.39 -9.13
C ARG A 60 21.13 0.79 -7.65
N LEU A 61 20.06 1.30 -7.05
CA LEU A 61 20.03 1.73 -5.65
C LEU A 61 19.60 0.61 -4.70
N LEU A 62 19.00 -0.49 -5.19
CA LEU A 62 18.52 -1.59 -4.34
C LEU A 62 19.67 -2.33 -3.62
N ALA A 63 20.86 -2.38 -4.20
CA ALA A 63 22.03 -2.99 -3.55
C ALA A 63 22.49 -2.21 -2.30
N ARG A 64 22.30 -0.89 -2.27
CA ARG A 64 22.69 -0.01 -1.15
C ARG A 64 21.54 0.32 -0.21
N ALA A 65 20.32 0.34 -0.75
CA ALA A 65 19.08 0.66 -0.06
C ALA A 65 18.01 -0.38 -0.44
N PRO A 66 18.08 -1.61 0.12
CA PRO A 66 17.17 -2.68 -0.23
C PRO A 66 15.72 -2.34 0.11
N ALA A 67 14.79 -2.92 -0.63
CA ALA A 67 13.38 -2.88 -0.28
C ALA A 67 13.12 -3.78 0.94
N SER A 68 12.07 -3.46 1.69
CA SER A 68 11.66 -4.25 2.85
C SER A 68 11.15 -5.62 2.44
N THR A 69 11.51 -6.63 3.23
CA THR A 69 10.93 -7.98 3.16
C THR A 69 9.71 -8.14 4.07
N ARG A 70 9.39 -7.11 4.86
CA ARG A 70 8.28 -7.13 5.82
C ARG A 70 6.95 -7.05 5.09
N ARG A 71 6.21 -8.16 5.12
CA ARG A 71 4.82 -8.23 4.66
C ARG A 71 3.87 -7.75 5.76
N VAL A 72 2.83 -7.02 5.35
CA VAL A 72 1.75 -6.57 6.23
C VAL A 72 0.44 -6.98 5.56
N LEU A 73 -0.40 -7.74 6.26
CA LEU A 73 -1.68 -8.21 5.74
C LEU A 73 -2.75 -7.97 6.78
N LYS A 74 -3.91 -7.48 6.35
CA LYS A 74 -5.13 -7.44 7.16
C LYS A 74 -5.90 -8.73 6.93
N PRO A 75 -5.98 -9.63 7.94
CA PRO A 75 -6.61 -10.94 7.76
C PRO A 75 -8.10 -10.85 7.40
N ALA A 76 -8.78 -9.79 7.84
CA ALA A 76 -10.17 -9.51 7.50
C ALA A 76 -10.35 -8.82 6.14
N GLY A 77 -9.27 -8.61 5.37
CA GLY A 77 -9.27 -7.78 4.17
C GLY A 77 -9.47 -6.30 4.48
N CYS A 78 -9.80 -5.51 3.46
CA CYS A 78 -10.25 -4.13 3.65
C CYS A 78 -11.75 -4.03 3.50
N ALA A 79 -12.38 -3.28 4.41
CA ALA A 79 -13.77 -2.88 4.23
C ALA A 79 -13.88 -1.86 3.09
N PRO A 80 -14.98 -1.90 2.30
CA PRO A 80 -15.24 -0.86 1.32
C PRO A 80 -15.41 0.50 1.99
N ALA A 81 -15.08 1.58 1.26
CA ALA A 81 -15.03 2.97 1.73
C ALA A 81 -16.34 3.57 2.33
N GLY A 82 -17.36 2.76 2.61
CA GLY A 82 -18.62 3.17 3.24
C GLY A 82 -18.95 2.50 4.59
N LEU A 83 -18.08 1.64 5.13
CA LEU A 83 -18.42 0.82 6.32
C LEU A 83 -17.36 0.83 7.45
N SER A 84 -16.27 1.59 7.31
CA SER A 84 -15.34 1.77 8.43
C SER A 84 -15.71 3.07 9.14
N GLY A 85 -16.44 2.93 10.25
CA GLY A 85 -17.10 3.99 10.99
C GLY A 85 -16.33 5.30 11.06
N ALA A 86 -17.03 6.38 10.68
CA ALA A 86 -16.80 7.69 11.25
C ALA A 86 -16.93 7.56 12.78
N ALA A 87 -15.81 7.57 13.48
CA ALA A 87 -15.78 7.98 14.87
C ALA A 87 -15.59 9.52 14.89
N PRO A 88 -16.31 10.25 15.76
CA PRO A 88 -16.32 11.71 15.80
C PRO A 88 -14.97 12.32 16.15
#